data_AF-A0A954WTK5-F1
#
_entry.id   AF-A0A954WTK5-F1
#
_cell.length_a   1.000
_cell.length_b   1.000
_cell.length_c   1.000
_cell.angle_alpha   90.00
_cell.angle_beta   90.00
_cell.angle_gamma   90.00
#
_symmetry.space_group_name_H-M   'P 1'
#
loop_
_entity.id
_entity.type
_entity.pdbx_description
1 polymer ?
#
loop_
_entity_poly.entity_id
_entity_poly.type
_entity_poly.pdbx_seq_one_letter_code
_entity_poly.pdbx_strand_id
1 'polypeptide(L)'
;MLKKTIDRPWVLPVFWIAAMFVGCSLMIGCVAQPPELDDAGTHFLNAKDAIEAGDDATALDELNKSIAVREDVWSYLERAQLYAKTGDDEKATADIEKGLSLDPNNRQLEWLQKEMTRSKEDRFQQNPPPSNVGK
;
A
#
# COMPACT_ATOMS: atom_id res chain seq x y z
N MET A 1 46.68 67.66 -4.26
CA MET A 1 47.76 66.86 -3.64
C MET A 1 47.16 65.58 -3.07
N LEU A 2 47.66 64.42 -3.53
CA LEU A 2 47.18 63.07 -3.18
C LEU A 2 47.60 62.65 -1.75
N LYS A 3 46.66 62.07 -1.01
CA LYS A 3 46.86 61.05 0.05
C LYS A 3 45.54 60.26 0.12
N LYS A 4 45.44 58.95 0.30
CA LYS A 4 46.38 57.84 0.46
C LYS A 4 45.51 56.58 0.24
N THR A 5 46.09 55.56 -0.35
CA THR A 5 45.58 54.18 -0.44
C THR A 5 45.28 53.57 0.94
N ILE A 6 44.17 52.84 1.09
CA ILE A 6 44.04 51.75 2.07
C ILE A 6 43.27 50.58 1.42
N ASP A 7 43.84 49.40 1.68
CA ASP A 7 43.58 48.09 1.10
C ASP A 7 42.27 47.40 1.53
N ARG A 8 41.86 46.49 0.63
CA ARG A 8 40.84 45.40 0.63
C ARG A 8 40.68 44.68 2.00
N PRO A 9 39.51 44.11 2.35
CA PRO A 9 39.05 42.86 1.69
C PRO A 9 37.53 42.61 1.57
N TRP A 10 37.18 42.06 0.40
CA TRP A 10 36.22 40.95 0.15
C TRP A 10 34.75 41.04 0.61
N VAL A 11 33.88 40.96 -0.42
CA VAL A 11 32.49 40.43 -0.47
C VAL A 11 31.33 41.41 -0.30
N LEU A 12 30.94 42.04 -1.41
CA LEU A 12 29.56 42.20 -1.92
C LEU A 12 29.69 42.34 -3.46
N PRO A 13 28.72 42.00 -4.35
CA PRO A 13 27.30 41.62 -4.15
C PRO A 13 26.78 40.47 -5.06
N VAL A 14 25.91 39.56 -4.58
CA VAL A 14 25.16 38.65 -5.49
C VAL A 14 23.86 39.34 -5.93
N PHE A 15 24.00 40.27 -6.87
CA PHE A 15 22.94 40.72 -7.77
C PHE A 15 23.59 40.94 -9.14
N TRP A 16 23.73 39.86 -9.91
CA TRP A 16 23.88 39.94 -11.36
C TRP A 16 22.83 39.02 -11.98
N ILE A 17 21.98 39.65 -12.77
CA ILE A 17 20.78 39.12 -13.39
C ILE A 17 21.15 38.42 -14.71
N ALA A 18 20.43 37.33 -14.98
CA ALA A 18 20.07 36.75 -16.28
C ALA A 18 21.17 36.35 -17.29
N ALA A 19 21.12 35.07 -17.68
CA ALA A 19 20.76 34.61 -19.04
C ALA A 19 21.44 33.26 -19.32
N MET A 20 20.65 32.20 -19.53
CA MET A 20 20.76 31.22 -20.62
C MET A 20 19.89 30.00 -20.32
N PHE A 21 18.74 29.97 -20.98
CA PHE A 21 18.00 28.75 -21.28
C PHE A 21 18.78 27.92 -22.32
N VAL A 22 18.51 26.61 -22.32
CA VAL A 22 18.79 25.57 -23.36
C VAL A 22 19.99 24.64 -23.10
N GLY A 23 19.69 23.33 -22.94
CA GLY A 23 20.57 22.19 -23.27
C GLY A 23 20.92 21.32 -22.06
N CYS A 24 20.18 20.27 -21.72
CA CYS A 24 20.19 18.92 -22.31
C CYS A 24 21.45 18.09 -21.96
N SER A 25 21.21 16.86 -21.48
CA SER A 25 22.11 15.69 -21.42
C SER A 25 23.19 15.66 -20.32
N LEU A 26 23.48 14.59 -19.58
CA LEU A 26 22.95 13.23 -19.35
C LEU A 26 23.99 12.59 -18.39
N MET A 27 23.56 11.82 -17.36
CA MET A 27 24.34 10.87 -16.54
C MET A 27 25.41 11.50 -15.59
N ILE A 28 25.65 11.10 -14.34
CA ILE A 28 25.62 9.78 -13.70
C ILE A 28 25.24 9.97 -12.24
N GLY A 29 24.17 9.33 -11.85
CA GLY A 29 23.75 9.13 -10.49
C GLY A 29 22.44 8.42 -10.61
N CYS A 30 22.49 7.13 -10.95
CA CYS A 30 21.37 6.27 -10.64
C CYS A 30 21.12 6.46 -9.14
N VAL A 31 20.14 7.29 -8.78
CA VAL A 31 19.28 6.89 -7.68
C VAL A 31 18.70 5.59 -8.20
N ALA A 32 19.37 4.49 -7.84
CA ALA A 32 18.65 3.26 -7.62
C ALA A 32 17.59 3.70 -6.62
N GLN A 33 16.37 3.91 -7.10
CA GLN A 33 15.22 3.87 -6.21
C GLN A 33 15.49 2.65 -5.33
N PRO A 34 15.54 2.80 -3.98
CA PRO A 34 15.64 1.63 -3.11
C PRO A 34 14.58 0.66 -3.62
N PRO A 35 14.86 -0.66 -3.70
CA PRO A 35 13.93 -1.60 -4.31
C PRO A 35 12.56 -1.28 -3.73
N GLU A 36 11.68 -0.68 -4.55
CA GLU A 36 10.33 -0.36 -4.11
C GLU A 36 9.83 -1.72 -3.67
N LEU A 37 9.62 -1.86 -2.36
CA LEU A 37 8.87 -2.96 -1.82
C LEU A 37 7.65 -3.02 -2.71
N ASP A 38 7.57 -4.05 -3.55
CA ASP A 38 6.49 -4.30 -4.50
C ASP A 38 5.23 -3.60 -4.02
N ASP A 39 4.78 -2.57 -4.75
CA ASP A 39 3.76 -1.62 -4.29
C ASP A 39 2.53 -2.33 -3.71
N ALA A 40 2.28 -3.57 -4.16
CA ALA A 40 1.30 -4.48 -3.61
C ALA A 40 1.40 -4.66 -2.09
N GLY A 41 2.61 -4.92 -1.57
CA GLY A 41 2.86 -5.11 -0.15
C GLY A 41 2.67 -3.83 0.66
N THR A 42 3.06 -2.68 0.12
CA THR A 42 2.82 -1.37 0.76
C THR A 42 1.33 -1.08 0.86
N HIS A 43 0.59 -1.26 -0.23
CA HIS A 43 -0.86 -1.13 -0.26
C HIS A 43 -1.55 -2.12 0.69
N PHE A 44 -1.07 -3.36 0.77
CA PHE A 44 -1.59 -4.33 1.72
C PHE A 44 -1.40 -3.89 3.18
N LEU A 45 -0.21 -3.37 3.54
CA LEU A 45 0.06 -2.87 4.88
C LEU A 45 -0.82 -1.65 5.23
N ASN A 46 -0.97 -0.70 4.29
CA ASN A 46 -1.87 0.44 4.48
C ASN A 46 -3.32 -0.02 4.70
N ALA A 47 -3.76 -1.06 3.96
CA ALA A 47 -5.08 -1.63 4.17
C ALA A 47 -5.23 -2.25 5.56
N LYS A 48 -4.21 -2.96 6.06
CA LYS A 48 -4.21 -3.52 7.42
C LYS A 48 -4.35 -2.41 8.47
N ASP A 49 -3.57 -1.33 8.33
CA ASP A 49 -3.66 -0.18 9.23
C ASP A 49 -5.06 0.47 9.20
N ALA A 50 -5.66 0.58 8.01
CA ALA A 50 -7.01 1.10 7.84
C ALA A 50 -8.09 0.18 8.45
N ILE A 51 -7.95 -1.14 8.31
CA ILE A 51 -8.83 -2.13 8.97
C ILE A 51 -8.77 -1.99 10.48
N GLU A 52 -7.56 -1.83 11.04
CA GLU A 52 -7.38 -1.62 12.49
C GLU A 52 -7.97 -0.29 12.96
N ALA A 53 -7.91 0.74 12.12
CA ALA A 53 -8.56 2.03 12.36
C ALA A 53 -10.09 2.00 12.17
N GLY A 54 -10.65 0.92 11.60
CA GLY A 54 -12.07 0.81 11.24
C GLY A 54 -12.47 1.65 10.04
N ASP A 55 -11.51 2.12 9.24
CA ASP A 55 -11.75 2.81 7.98
C ASP A 55 -11.89 1.78 6.85
N ASP A 56 -13.05 1.15 6.80
CA ASP A 56 -13.37 0.11 5.82
C ASP A 56 -13.26 0.65 4.36
N ALA A 57 -13.47 1.95 4.13
CA ALA A 57 -13.40 2.54 2.79
C ALA A 57 -11.95 2.64 2.29
N THR A 58 -11.06 3.16 3.12
CA THR A 58 -9.63 3.23 2.81
C THR A 58 -9.03 1.82 2.69
N ALA A 59 -9.43 0.91 3.57
CA ALA A 59 -9.00 -0.49 3.50
C ALA A 59 -9.34 -1.14 2.15
N LEU A 60 -10.59 -0.99 1.67
CA LEU A 60 -11.00 -1.54 0.38
C LEU A 60 -10.20 -0.94 -0.79
N ASP A 61 -9.97 0.37 -0.78
CA ASP A 61 -9.21 1.06 -1.83
C ASP A 61 -7.76 0.56 -1.90
N GLU A 62 -7.09 0.47 -0.75
CA GLU A 62 -5.72 -0.03 -0.66
C GLU A 62 -5.63 -1.54 -1.03
N LEU A 63 -6.60 -2.37 -0.64
CA LEU A 63 -6.65 -3.78 -1.08
C LEU A 63 -6.85 -3.89 -2.60
N ASN A 64 -7.66 -3.02 -3.21
CA ASN A 64 -7.82 -2.99 -4.66
C ASN A 64 -6.52 -2.65 -5.37
N LYS A 65 -5.80 -1.63 -4.88
CA LYS A 65 -4.47 -1.27 -5.41
C LYS A 65 -3.48 -2.42 -5.24
N SER A 66 -3.48 -3.07 -4.08
CA SER A 66 -2.60 -4.20 -3.82
C SER A 66 -2.80 -5.32 -4.84
N ILE A 67 -4.06 -5.75 -5.03
CA ILE A 67 -4.44 -6.79 -5.99
C ILE A 67 -4.14 -6.39 -7.43
N ALA A 68 -4.31 -5.10 -7.78
CA ALA A 68 -4.02 -4.59 -9.12
C ALA A 68 -2.53 -4.63 -9.46
N VAL A 69 -1.65 -4.44 -8.46
CA VAL A 69 -0.20 -4.59 -8.64
C VAL A 69 0.17 -6.07 -8.72
N ARG A 70 -0.30 -6.87 -7.75
CA ARG A 70 -0.09 -8.32 -7.74
C ARG A 70 -1.21 -9.02 -7.00
N GLU A 71 -1.80 -10.02 -7.65
CA GLU A 71 -2.75 -10.92 -7.00
C GLU A 71 -2.06 -11.76 -5.92
N ASP A 72 -2.63 -11.78 -4.72
CA ASP A 72 -2.26 -12.73 -3.67
C ASP A 72 -3.41 -13.09 -2.74
N VAL A 73 -3.22 -14.21 -2.05
CA VAL A 73 -4.21 -14.83 -1.17
C VAL A 73 -4.59 -13.93 -0.01
N TRP A 74 -3.65 -13.15 0.53
CA TRP A 74 -3.88 -12.34 1.72
C TRP A 74 -4.75 -11.13 1.40
N SER A 75 -4.48 -10.44 0.28
CA SER A 75 -5.29 -9.31 -0.15
C SER A 75 -6.73 -9.73 -0.47
N TYR A 76 -6.94 -10.88 -1.11
CA TYR A 76 -8.30 -11.41 -1.31
C TYR A 76 -8.97 -11.83 0.00
N LEU A 77 -8.24 -12.47 0.91
CA LEU A 77 -8.78 -12.88 2.22
C LEU A 77 -9.25 -11.67 3.05
N GLU A 78 -8.42 -10.64 3.19
CA GLU A 78 -8.77 -9.44 3.96
C GLU A 78 -9.95 -8.71 3.32
N ARG A 79 -9.98 -8.61 1.98
CA ARG A 79 -11.09 -7.96 1.27
C ARG A 79 -12.39 -8.74 1.40
N ALA A 80 -12.33 -10.07 1.33
CA ALA A 80 -13.48 -10.95 1.55
C ALA A 80 -14.05 -10.81 2.97
N GLN A 81 -13.19 -10.76 3.99
CA GLN A 81 -13.62 -10.56 5.38
C GLN A 81 -14.31 -9.21 5.57
N LEU A 82 -13.78 -8.16 4.93
CA LEU A 82 -14.35 -6.82 4.98
C LEU A 82 -15.73 -6.76 4.30
N TYR A 83 -15.87 -7.39 3.13
CA TYR A 83 -17.16 -7.53 2.46
C TYR A 83 -18.16 -8.36 3.27
N ALA A 84 -17.72 -9.46 3.87
CA ALA A 84 -18.58 -10.29 4.71
C ALA A 84 -19.10 -9.54 5.96
N LYS A 85 -18.24 -8.71 6.58
CA LYS A 85 -18.60 -7.87 7.73
C LYS A 85 -19.57 -6.75 7.36
N THR A 86 -19.40 -6.16 6.17
CA THR A 86 -20.26 -5.09 5.64
C THR A 86 -21.55 -5.62 4.98
N GLY A 87 -21.67 -6.95 4.84
CA GLY A 87 -22.87 -7.64 4.34
C GLY A 87 -22.93 -7.80 2.82
N ASP A 88 -21.84 -7.48 2.12
CA ASP A 88 -21.67 -7.67 0.67
C ASP A 88 -21.21 -9.11 0.36
N ASP A 89 -22.11 -10.05 0.64
CA ASP A 89 -21.83 -11.50 0.57
C ASP A 89 -21.41 -11.97 -0.82
N GLU A 90 -21.93 -11.33 -1.88
CA GLU A 90 -21.60 -11.67 -3.27
C GLU A 90 -20.12 -11.39 -3.55
N LYS A 91 -19.64 -10.19 -3.19
CA LYS A 91 -18.22 -9.86 -3.35
C LYS A 91 -17.32 -10.66 -2.43
N ALA A 92 -17.76 -10.91 -1.19
CA ALA A 92 -17.02 -11.77 -0.27
C ALA A 92 -16.82 -13.17 -0.86
N THR A 93 -17.87 -13.77 -1.43
CA THR A 93 -17.80 -15.10 -2.05
C THR A 93 -16.88 -15.11 -3.28
N ALA A 94 -16.96 -14.08 -4.13
CA ALA A 94 -16.09 -13.94 -5.29
C ALA A 94 -14.61 -13.85 -4.89
N ASP A 95 -14.28 -13.06 -3.85
CA ASP A 95 -12.91 -12.95 -3.34
C ASP A 95 -12.43 -14.24 -2.68
N ILE A 96 -13.31 -14.96 -1.98
CA ILE A 96 -13.00 -16.28 -1.41
C ILE A 96 -12.63 -17.27 -2.52
N GLU A 97 -13.43 -17.34 -3.58
CA GLU A 97 -13.17 -18.21 -4.72
C GLU A 97 -11.86 -17.88 -5.40
N LYS A 98 -11.59 -16.57 -5.61
CA LYS A 98 -10.36 -16.12 -6.22
C LYS A 98 -9.15 -16.43 -5.34
N GLY A 99 -9.23 -16.20 -4.03
CA GLY A 99 -8.17 -16.57 -3.09
C GLY A 99 -7.90 -18.08 -3.05
N LEU A 100 -8.95 -18.92 -3.02
CA LEU A 100 -8.82 -20.38 -3.04
C LEU A 100 -8.29 -20.90 -4.39
N SER A 101 -8.48 -20.17 -5.49
CA SER A 101 -7.85 -20.51 -6.76
C SER A 101 -6.33 -20.31 -6.76
N LEU A 102 -5.84 -19.40 -5.92
CA LEU A 102 -4.40 -19.11 -5.75
C LEU A 102 -3.75 -20.06 -4.73
N ASP A 103 -4.43 -20.30 -3.60
CA ASP A 103 -4.04 -21.28 -2.59
C ASP A 103 -5.24 -22.14 -2.17
N PRO A 104 -5.42 -23.31 -2.81
CA PRO A 104 -6.53 -24.21 -2.52
C PRO A 104 -6.55 -24.78 -1.10
N ASN A 105 -5.45 -24.70 -0.36
CA ASN A 105 -5.33 -25.25 0.99
C ASN A 105 -5.29 -24.15 2.07
N ASN A 106 -5.68 -22.92 1.71
CA ASN A 106 -5.69 -21.82 2.65
C ASN A 106 -6.81 -22.01 3.69
N ARG A 107 -6.42 -22.40 4.90
CA ARG A 107 -7.36 -22.73 5.98
C ARG A 107 -8.27 -21.56 6.37
N GLN A 108 -7.78 -20.33 6.27
CA GLN A 108 -8.53 -19.12 6.61
C GLN A 108 -9.62 -18.86 5.58
N LEU A 109 -9.32 -19.02 4.29
CA LEU A 109 -10.32 -18.92 3.23
C LEU A 109 -11.33 -20.06 3.28
N GLU A 110 -10.90 -21.30 3.54
CA GLU A 110 -11.83 -22.42 3.73
C GLU A 110 -12.75 -22.20 4.95
N TRP A 111 -12.19 -21.68 6.04
CA TRP A 111 -12.97 -21.32 7.22
C TRP A 111 -13.98 -20.21 6.89
N LEU A 112 -13.55 -19.15 6.22
CA LEU A 112 -14.42 -18.04 5.84
C LEU A 112 -15.53 -18.51 4.89
N GLN A 113 -15.20 -19.37 3.91
CA GLN A 113 -16.18 -19.98 3.02
C GLN A 113 -17.26 -20.74 3.79
N LYS A 114 -16.87 -21.58 4.75
CA LYS A 114 -17.81 -22.31 5.61
C LYS A 114 -18.66 -21.34 6.43
N GLU A 115 -18.05 -20.27 6.94
CA GLU A 115 -18.76 -19.25 7.69
C GLU A 115 -19.83 -18.55 6.84
N MET A 116 -19.53 -18.24 5.58
CA MET A 116 -20.48 -17.62 4.65
C MET A 116 -21.72 -18.48 4.36
N THR A 117 -21.66 -19.81 4.57
CA THR A 117 -22.83 -20.69 4.43
C THR A 117 -23.83 -20.58 5.58
N ARG A 118 -23.43 -19.98 6.71
CA ARG A 118 -24.29 -19.78 7.88
C ARG A 118 -25.22 -18.58 7.64
N SER A 119 -26.33 -18.54 8.38
CA SER A 119 -27.20 -17.36 8.47
C SER A 119 -26.39 -16.16 8.98
N LYS A 120 -26.70 -14.96 8.49
CA LYS A 120 -25.93 -13.74 8.82
C LYS A 120 -25.85 -13.48 10.32
N GLU A 121 -26.89 -13.86 11.05
CA GLU A 121 -27.00 -13.73 12.51
C GLU A 121 -26.06 -14.67 13.27
N ASP A 122 -25.78 -15.85 12.72
CA ASP A 122 -24.94 -16.88 13.35
C ASP A 122 -23.47 -16.82 12.89
N ARG A 123 -23.14 -15.93 11.95
CA ARG A 123 -21.78 -15.74 11.45
C ARG A 123 -20.89 -15.08 12.51
N PHE A 124 -19.64 -15.53 12.58
CA PHE A 124 -18.56 -15.00 13.42
C PHE A 124 -18.78 -15.13 14.94
N GLN A 125 -19.78 -15.89 15.39
CA GLN A 125 -20.13 -16.02 16.81
C GLN A 125 -19.39 -17.17 17.52
N GLN A 126 -19.23 -18.33 16.88
CA GLN A 126 -18.86 -19.57 17.58
C GLN A 126 -17.51 -20.17 17.16
N ASN A 127 -16.90 -19.72 16.07
CA ASN A 127 -15.64 -20.25 15.57
C ASN A 127 -14.73 -19.09 15.15
N PRO A 128 -13.72 -18.69 15.92
CA PRO A 128 -12.78 -17.69 15.45
C PRO A 128 -11.98 -18.23 14.24
N PRO A 129 -11.49 -17.34 13.35
CA PRO A 129 -10.65 -17.75 12.24
C PRO A 129 -9.43 -18.54 12.75
N PRO A 130 -8.97 -19.56 12.00
CA PRO A 130 -7.81 -20.34 12.39
C PRO A 130 -6.60 -19.41 12.53
N SER A 131 -5.80 -19.62 13.59
CA SER A 131 -4.62 -18.82 13.85
C SER A 131 -3.56 -19.00 12.75
N ASN A 132 -2.96 -17.88 12.35
CA ASN A 132 -1.89 -17.81 11.35
C ASN A 132 -0.52 -18.18 11.95
N VAL A 133 -0.48 -18.60 13.22
CA VAL A 133 0.76 -19.06 13.88
C VAL A 133 1.20 -20.36 13.20
N GLY A 134 2.00 -20.21 12.17
CA GLY A 134 2.81 -21.27 11.60
C GLY A 134 3.75 -21.82 12.67
N LYS A 135 3.98 -23.13 12.61
CA LYS A 135 5.16 -23.74 13.22
C LYS A 135 6.41 -23.33 12.46
#